data_AF-A0A009Q2T4-F1
#
_entry.id   AF-A0A009Q2T4-F1
#
_cell.length_a   1.000
_cell.length_b   1.000
_cell.length_c   1.000
_cell.angle_alpha   90.00
_cell.angle_beta   90.00
_cell.angle_gamma   90.00
#
_symmetry.space_group_name_H-M   'P 1'
#
loop_
_entity.id
_entity.type
_entity.pdbx_description
1 polymer ?
#
loop_
_entity_poly.entity_id
_entity_poly.type
_entity_poly.pdbx_seq_one_letter_code
_entity_poly.pdbx_strand_id
1 'polypeptide(L)' 'MNRNNNLTYGQWWKCEENVLITMLEDKRPVHFIAEVLTRDYNGVKTKIDVLLRNGRIPLELVKKPKK' A
#
# COMPACT_ATOMS: atom_id res chain seq x y z
N MET A 1 4.64 -17.91 -15.65
CA MET A 1 4.72 -16.53 -15.10
C MET A 1 3.75 -15.67 -15.91
N ASN A 2 2.56 -15.39 -15.36
CA ASN A 2 1.58 -14.54 -16.05
C ASN A 2 1.96 -13.08 -15.76
N ARG A 3 2.51 -12.38 -16.77
CA ARG A 3 2.86 -10.96 -16.67
C ARG A 3 1.59 -10.15 -16.88
N ASN A 4 0.88 -9.84 -15.79
CA ASN A 4 -0.24 -8.91 -15.83
C ASN A 4 0.32 -7.50 -16.12
N ASN A 5 0.28 -7.07 -17.38
CA ASN A 5 0.67 -5.73 -17.86
C ASN A 5 -0.29 -4.60 -17.41
N ASN A 6 -1.18 -4.84 -16.44
CA ASN A 6 -2.19 -3.89 -15.96
C ASN A 6 -1.76 -3.15 -14.69
N LEU A 7 -0.45 -3.04 -14.45
CA LEU A 7 0.04 -2.31 -13.29
C LEU A 7 -0.11 -0.81 -13.53
N THR A 8 -0.75 -0.12 -12.59
CA THR A 8 -0.85 1.34 -12.62
C THR A 8 0.52 1.91 -12.26
N TYR A 9 1.15 2.60 -13.20
CA TYR A 9 2.42 3.30 -13.01
C TYR A 9 2.19 4.81 -12.92
N GLY A 10 3.08 5.53 -12.22
CA GLY A 10 2.99 6.99 -12.08
C GLY A 10 2.51 7.46 -10.71
N GLN A 11 2.03 8.72 -10.65
CA GLN A 11 1.64 9.37 -9.40
C GLN A 11 0.48 8.63 -8.71
N TRP A 12 0.51 8.66 -7.38
CA TRP A 12 -0.56 8.14 -6.55
C TRP A 12 -1.72 9.13 -6.52
N TRP A 13 -2.90 8.66 -6.88
CA TRP A 13 -4.11 9.44 -6.73
C TRP A 13 -4.53 9.48 -5.26
N LYS A 14 -5.16 10.57 -4.83
CA LYS A 14 -5.67 10.70 -3.45
C LYS A 14 -6.63 9.55 -3.08
N CYS A 15 -7.40 9.04 -4.04
CA CYS A 15 -8.27 7.89 -3.82
C CYS A 15 -7.48 6.59 -3.57
N GLU A 16 -6.40 6.33 -4.31
CA GLU A 16 -5.52 5.17 -4.07
C GLU A 16 -4.86 5.26 -2.69
N GLU A 17 -4.45 6.47 -2.27
CA GLU A 17 -3.90 6.70 -0.93
C GLU A 17 -4.94 6.41 0.16
N ASN A 18 -6.17 6.90 0.02
CA ASN A 18 -7.23 6.64 0.99
C ASN A 18 -7.53 5.15 1.10
N VAL A 19 -7.63 4.44 -0.03
CA VAL A 19 -7.84 2.99 -0.04
C VAL A 19 -6.66 2.26 0.62
N LEU A 20 -5.42 2.64 0.32
CA LEU A 20 -4.23 2.09 0.97
C LEU A 20 -4.31 2.26 2.49
N ILE A 21 -4.63 3.48 2.97
CA ILE A 21 -4.71 3.78 4.40
C ILE A 21 -5.81 2.94 5.08
N THR A 22 -7.03 2.96 4.53
CA THR A 22 -8.15 2.18 5.08
C THR A 22 -7.83 0.68 5.13
N MET A 23 -7.18 0.13 4.08
CA MET A 23 -6.80 -1.28 4.09
C MET A 23 -5.70 -1.59 5.10
N LEU A 24 -4.79 -0.66 5.38
CA LEU A 24 -3.78 -0.80 6.43
C LEU A 24 -4.44 -0.75 7.83
N GLU A 25 -5.42 0.12 8.04
CA GLU A 25 -6.24 0.18 9.26
C GLU A 25 -7.00 -1.13 9.48
N ASP A 26 -7.54 -1.73 8.43
CA ASP A 26 -8.15 -3.06 8.41
C ASP A 26 -7.14 -4.22 8.57
N LYS A 27 -5.86 -3.91 8.77
CA LYS A 27 -4.75 -4.87 8.93
C LYS A 27 -4.63 -5.83 7.73
N ARG A 28 -5.01 -5.37 6.54
CA ARG A 28 -4.86 -6.15 5.30
C ARG A 28 -3.37 -6.28 4.95
N PRO A 29 -2.94 -7.43 4.41
CA PRO A 29 -1.55 -7.61 4.05
C PRO A 29 -1.20 -6.85 2.77
N VAL A 30 0.03 -6.34 2.69
CA VAL A 30 0.51 -5.49 1.57
C VAL A 30 0.37 -6.17 0.20
N HIS A 31 0.52 -7.50 0.10
CA HIS A 31 0.31 -8.21 -1.17
C HIS A 31 -1.14 -8.09 -1.67
N PHE A 32 -2.12 -8.20 -0.76
CA PHE A 32 -3.53 -8.08 -1.09
C PHE A 32 -3.87 -6.64 -1.47
N ILE A 33 -3.29 -5.66 -0.79
CA ILE A 33 -3.47 -4.25 -1.13
C ILE A 33 -2.91 -3.94 -2.53
N ALA A 34 -1.74 -4.51 -2.86
CA ALA A 34 -1.14 -4.37 -4.18
C ALA A 34 -2.02 -4.93 -5.30
N GLU A 35 -2.66 -6.08 -5.07
CA GLU A 35 -3.65 -6.65 -6.00
C GLU A 35 -4.87 -5.75 -6.18
N VAL A 36 -5.45 -5.25 -5.07
CA VAL A 36 -6.65 -4.38 -5.10
C VAL A 36 -6.38 -3.06 -5.81
N LEU A 37 -5.22 -2.44 -5.55
CA LEU A 37 -4.82 -1.19 -6.18
C LEU A 37 -4.23 -1.38 -7.59
N THR A 38 -4.13 -2.63 -8.06
CA THR A 38 -3.41 -2.99 -9.29
C THR A 38 -2.03 -2.33 -9.37
N ARG A 39 -1.32 -2.30 -8.24
CA ARG A 39 0.02 -1.69 -8.07
C ARG A 39 1.06 -2.79 -7.83
N ASP A 40 2.31 -2.48 -8.15
CA ASP A 40 3.42 -3.35 -7.78
C ASP A 40 3.60 -3.36 -6.25
N TYR A 41 3.94 -4.52 -5.70
CA TYR A 41 4.19 -4.70 -4.27
C TYR A 41 5.24 -3.73 -3.73
N ASN A 42 6.32 -3.49 -4.48
CA ASN A 42 7.35 -2.53 -4.09
C ASN A 42 6.82 -1.10 -4.18
N GLY A 43 6.00 -0.80 -5.17
CA GLY A 43 5.33 0.50 -5.28
C GLY A 43 4.46 0.82 -4.06
N VAL A 44 3.69 -0.17 -3.57
CA VAL A 44 2.90 -0.03 -2.34
C VAL A 44 3.81 0.15 -1.13
N LYS A 45 4.88 -0.65 -0.98
CA LYS A 45 5.84 -0.49 0.12
C LYS A 45 6.48 0.90 0.15
N THR A 46 7.01 1.36 -0.99
CA THR A 46 7.60 2.69 -1.09
C THR A 46 6.58 3.77 -0.75
N LYS A 47 5.32 3.60 -1.15
CA LYS A 47 4.27 4.55 -0.78
C LYS A 47 3.99 4.56 0.71
N ILE A 48 3.91 3.38 1.34
CA ILE A 48 3.77 3.26 2.80
C ILE A 48 4.91 4.01 3.50
N ASP A 49 6.16 3.81 3.07
CA ASP A 49 7.32 4.51 3.63
C ASP A 49 7.22 6.03 3.47
N VAL A 50 6.74 6.51 2.32
CA VAL A 50 6.50 7.95 2.10
C VAL A 50 5.41 8.49 3.01
N LEU A 51 4.30 7.76 3.18
CA LEU A 51 3.20 8.16 4.07
C LEU A 51 3.64 8.19 5.54
N LEU A 52 4.48 7.23 5.95
CA LEU A 52 5.10 7.21 7.28
C LEU A 52 6.01 8.43 7.50
N ARG A 53 6.92 8.71 6.55
CA ARG A 53 7.83 9.87 6.63
C ARG A 53 7.09 11.21 6.69
N ASN A 54 5.96 11.29 6.00
CA ASN A 54 5.11 12.47 5.98
C ASN A 54 4.15 12.57 7.18
N GLY A 55 4.18 11.62 8.11
CA GLY A 55 3.29 11.58 9.28
C GLY A 55 1.80 11.39 8.92
N ARG A 56 1.50 10.86 7.73
CA ARG A 56 0.13 10.64 7.26
C ARG A 56 -0.50 9.37 7.83
N ILE A 57 0.32 8.40 8.19
CA ILE A 57 -0.08 7.16 8.87
C ILE A 57 0.87 6.87 10.03
N PRO A 58 0.39 6.25 11.11
CA PRO A 58 1.24 5.84 12.23
C PRO A 58 1.97 4.53 11.94
N LEU A 59 3.15 4.35 12.56
CA LEU A 59 4.02 3.17 12.40
C LEU A 59 3.36 1.85 12.82
N GLU A 60 2.36 1.92 13.70
CA GLU A 60 1.61 0.77 14.22
C GLU A 60 0.76 0.07 13.15
N LEU A 61 0.31 0.78 12.11
CA LEU A 61 -0.46 0.18 11.02
C LEU A 61 0.39 -0.73 10.12
N VAL A 62 1.72 -0.55 10.15
CA VAL A 62 2.66 -1.28 9.28
C VAL A 62 3.37 -2.40 10.05
N LYS A 63 3.50 -2.28 11.37
CA LYS A 63 4.08 -3.33 12.21
C LYS A 63 3.07 -4.46 12.35
N LYS A 64 3.40 -5.62 11.77
CA LYS A 64 2.71 -6.87 12.10
C LYS A 64 2.77 -7.07 13.62
N PRO A 65 1.66 -7.48 14.26
CA PRO A 65 1.73 -7.89 15.66
C PRO A 65 2.80 -8.98 15.78
N LYS A 66 3.81 -8.74 16.62
CA LYS A 66 4.72 -9.80 17.05
C LYS A 66 3.84 -10.86 17.70
N LYS A 67 3.73 -12.01 17.05
CA LYS A 67 3.12 -13.21 17.61
C LYS A 67 4.03 -13.76 18.70
#